data_AF-A0AAW7MGS3-F1
#
_entry.id   AF-A0AAW7MGS3-F1
#
_cell.length_a   1.000
_cell.length_b   1.000
_cell.length_c   1.000
_cell.angle_alpha   90.00
_cell.angle_beta   90.00
_cell.angle_gamma   90.00
#
_symmetry.space_group_name_H-M   'P 1'
#
loop_
_entity.id
_entity.type
_entity.pdbx_description
1 polymer ?
#
loop_
_entity_poly.entity_id
_entity_poly.type
_entity_poly.pdbx_seq_one_letter_code
_entity_poly.pdbx_strand_id
1 'polypeptide(L)'
;MTYPLAILLCLIAYLIGHQTAAPPKNIVFAEKGAVLLEAALDRPNRTEQQLKAEIAEPIRSVLSRYQALGYVVIDASRNDEGDMTIAALPANALDITNELRAAVNLAPQQPIIQRAAASGALAGGERE
;
A
#
# COMPACT_ATOMS: atom_id res chain seq x y z
N MET A 1 -28.17 -44.97 9.28
CA MET A 1 -26.90 -44.88 8.50
C MET A 1 -26.78 -43.54 7.75
N THR A 2 -27.18 -42.41 8.35
CA THR A 2 -27.24 -41.09 7.69
C THR A 2 -26.10 -40.14 8.08
N TYR A 3 -25.47 -40.38 9.22
CA TYR A 3 -24.31 -39.61 9.72
C TYR A 3 -23.05 -39.67 8.83
N PRO A 4 -22.63 -40.81 8.25
CA PRO A 4 -21.41 -40.84 7.43
C PRO A 4 -21.57 -40.03 6.13
N LEU A 5 -22.79 -39.97 5.58
CA LEU A 5 -23.09 -39.15 4.39
C LEU A 5 -22.98 -37.65 4.70
N ALA A 6 -23.49 -37.23 5.86
CA ALA A 6 -23.41 -35.83 6.29
C ALA A 6 -21.96 -35.37 6.54
N ILE A 7 -21.14 -36.22 7.18
CA ILE A 7 -19.71 -35.94 7.42
C ILE A 7 -18.95 -35.83 6.09
N LEU A 8 -19.22 -36.73 5.15
CA LEU A 8 -18.63 -36.70 3.81
C LEU A 8 -18.97 -35.40 3.07
N LEU A 9 -20.24 -34.96 3.12
CA LEU A 9 -20.67 -33.71 2.48
C LEU A 9 -20.01 -32.48 3.12
N CYS A 10 -19.85 -32.45 4.45
CA CYS A 10 -19.12 -31.38 5.13
C CYS A 10 -17.65 -31.32 4.71
N LEU A 11 -16.98 -32.46 4.58
CA LEU A 11 -15.58 -32.51 4.15
C LEU A 11 -15.41 -32.04 2.69
N ILE A 12 -16.32 -32.43 1.80
CA ILE A 12 -16.31 -31.98 0.40
C ILE A 12 -16.55 -30.48 0.32
N ALA A 13 -17.53 -29.94 1.05
CA ALA A 13 -17.80 -28.51 1.10
C ALA A 13 -16.61 -27.71 1.66
N TYR A 14 -15.94 -28.25 2.69
CA TYR A 14 -14.74 -27.64 3.26
C TYR A 14 -13.56 -27.62 2.26
N LEU A 15 -13.30 -28.74 1.58
CA LEU A 15 -12.24 -28.84 0.58
C LEU A 15 -12.50 -27.93 -0.63
N ILE A 16 -13.74 -27.90 -1.13
CA ILE A 16 -14.13 -27.00 -2.22
C ILE A 16 -13.96 -25.54 -1.77
N GLY A 17 -14.47 -25.19 -0.58
CA GLY A 17 -14.33 -23.86 -0.01
C GLY A 17 -12.87 -23.42 0.14
N HIS A 18 -12.00 -24.30 0.60
CA HIS A 18 -10.58 -24.03 0.77
C HIS A 18 -9.83 -23.89 -0.56
N GLN A 19 -10.23 -24.64 -1.60
CA GLN A 19 -9.66 -24.50 -2.95
C GLN A 19 -10.15 -23.22 -3.65
N THR A 20 -11.33 -22.71 -3.27
CA THR A 20 -11.87 -21.42 -3.76
C THR A 20 -11.48 -20.22 -2.92
N ALA A 21 -10.83 -20.42 -1.76
CA ALA A 21 -10.29 -19.33 -0.96
C ALA A 21 -9.25 -18.60 -1.83
N ALA A 22 -9.60 -17.41 -2.30
CA ALA A 22 -8.76 -16.64 -3.19
C ALA A 22 -7.35 -16.53 -2.58
N PRO A 23 -6.29 -16.80 -3.37
CA PRO A 23 -4.93 -16.72 -2.86
C PRO A 23 -4.71 -15.33 -2.24
N PRO A 24 -3.87 -15.22 -1.20
CA PRO A 24 -3.58 -13.94 -0.58
C PRO A 24 -3.11 -13.00 -1.67
N LYS A 25 -3.95 -12.01 -2.02
CA LYS A 25 -3.60 -11.04 -3.05
C LYS A 25 -2.38 -10.30 -2.54
N ASN A 26 -1.32 -10.26 -3.34
CA ASN A 26 -0.17 -9.45 -3.01
C ASN A 26 -0.62 -7.98 -3.10
N ILE A 27 -0.63 -7.29 -1.97
CA ILE A 27 -1.04 -5.90 -1.88
C ILE A 27 0.21 -5.04 -1.80
N VAL A 28 0.26 -3.98 -2.59
CA VAL A 28 1.17 -2.87 -2.35
C VAL A 28 0.35 -1.62 -2.04
N PHE A 29 0.89 -0.74 -1.20
CA PHE A 29 0.29 0.55 -0.92
C PHE A 29 1.32 1.66 -1.07
N ALA A 30 0.86 2.87 -1.40
CA ALA A 30 1.74 4.02 -1.59
C ALA A 30 1.03 5.35 -1.31
N GLU A 31 1.74 6.33 -0.75
CA GLU A 31 1.27 7.72 -0.61
C GLU A 31 1.47 8.53 -1.91
N LYS A 32 0.83 8.09 -3.01
CA LYS A 32 1.04 8.64 -4.37
C LYS A 32 0.87 10.17 -4.44
N GLY A 33 -0.19 10.70 -3.85
CA GLY A 33 -0.55 12.11 -3.83
C GLY A 33 0.45 12.97 -3.06
N ALA A 34 0.97 12.48 -1.93
CA ALA A 34 2.02 13.18 -1.19
C ALA A 34 3.31 13.27 -2.01
N VAL A 35 3.73 12.15 -2.62
CA VAL A 35 4.91 12.11 -3.49
C VAL A 35 4.76 13.01 -4.71
N LEU A 36 3.58 13.02 -5.33
CA LEU A 36 3.32 13.84 -6.51
C LEU A 36 3.31 15.33 -6.19
N LEU A 37 2.68 15.72 -5.07
CA LEU A 37 2.67 17.09 -4.59
C LEU A 37 4.08 17.58 -4.25
N GLU A 38 4.83 16.81 -3.48
CA GLU A 38 6.20 17.16 -3.10
C GLU A 38 7.12 17.27 -4.32
N ALA A 39 7.03 16.32 -5.27
CA ALA A 39 7.84 16.36 -6.49
C ALA A 39 7.51 17.58 -7.36
N ALA A 40 6.25 18.02 -7.37
CA ALA A 40 5.83 19.23 -8.09
C ALA A 40 6.32 20.49 -7.39
N LEU A 41 6.26 20.55 -6.05
CA LEU A 41 6.76 21.66 -5.25
C LEU A 41 8.28 21.82 -5.35
N ASP A 42 9.03 20.72 -5.49
CA ASP A 42 10.48 20.71 -5.74
C ASP A 42 10.85 21.23 -7.14
N ARG A 43 9.87 21.43 -8.02
CA ARG A 43 10.04 21.82 -9.43
C ARG A 43 9.14 23.00 -9.85
N PRO A 44 9.23 24.17 -9.19
CA PRO A 44 8.23 25.25 -9.31
C PRO A 44 8.17 25.93 -10.69
N ASN A 45 9.16 25.73 -11.57
CA ASN A 45 9.26 26.39 -12.88
C ASN A 45 9.05 25.45 -14.07
N ARG A 46 8.44 24.28 -13.85
CA ARG A 46 8.20 23.29 -14.90
C ARG A 46 6.84 23.48 -15.54
N THR A 47 6.78 23.31 -16.86
CA THR A 47 5.50 23.25 -17.57
C THR A 47 4.77 21.96 -17.21
N GLU A 48 3.45 21.92 -17.44
CA GLU A 48 2.64 20.70 -17.23
C GLU A 48 3.22 19.50 -17.98
N GLN A 49 3.69 19.70 -19.21
CA GLN A 49 4.30 18.65 -20.02
C GLN A 49 5.61 18.13 -19.39
N GLN A 50 6.41 19.02 -18.81
CA GLN A 50 7.64 18.65 -18.10
C GLN A 50 7.32 17.91 -16.79
N LEU A 51 6.35 18.38 -16.01
CA LEU A 51 5.90 17.69 -14.79
C LEU A 51 5.35 16.29 -15.11
N LYS A 52 4.63 16.15 -16.22
CA LYS A 52 4.15 14.83 -16.66
C LYS A 52 5.31 13.88 -16.96
N ALA A 53 6.30 14.33 -17.72
CA ALA A 53 7.46 13.51 -18.10
C ALA A 53 8.39 13.22 -16.91
N GLU A 54 8.58 14.18 -16.02
CA GLU A 54 9.55 14.10 -14.91
C GLU A 54 8.97 13.49 -13.63
N ILE A 55 7.63 13.47 -13.48
CA ILE A 55 6.95 13.01 -12.26
C ILE A 55 5.90 11.93 -12.57
N ALA A 56 4.90 12.26 -13.38
CA ALA A 56 3.74 11.38 -13.57
C ALA A 56 4.10 10.07 -14.30
N GLU A 57 4.93 10.14 -15.34
CA GLU A 57 5.40 8.98 -16.09
C GLU A 57 6.29 8.05 -15.26
N PRO A 58 7.31 8.53 -14.52
CA PRO A 58 8.08 7.71 -13.59
C PRO A 58 7.22 7.02 -12.53
N ILE A 59 6.31 7.76 -11.89
CA ILE A 59 5.39 7.17 -10.89
C ILE A 59 4.52 6.10 -11.55
N ARG A 60 3.93 6.39 -12.72
CA ARG A 60 3.11 5.43 -13.46
C ARG A 60 3.90 4.17 -13.81
N SER A 61 5.17 4.31 -14.21
CA SER A 61 6.04 3.18 -14.54
C SER A 61 6.20 2.21 -13.36
N VAL A 62 6.44 2.74 -12.15
CA VAL A 62 6.52 1.92 -10.93
C VAL A 62 5.20 1.21 -10.66
N LEU A 63 4.07 1.93 -10.71
CA LEU A 63 2.75 1.35 -10.45
C LEU A 63 2.40 0.26 -11.49
N SER A 64 2.69 0.50 -12.77
CA SER A 64 2.47 -0.46 -13.85
C SER A 64 3.32 -1.72 -13.69
N ARG A 65 4.55 -1.60 -13.17
CA ARG A 65 5.38 -2.78 -12.83
C ARG A 65 4.69 -3.66 -11.79
N TYR A 66 4.14 -3.09 -10.72
CA TYR A 66 3.44 -3.85 -9.70
C TYR A 66 2.13 -4.48 -10.22
N GLN A 67 1.40 -3.77 -11.07
CA GLN A 67 0.22 -4.33 -11.74
C GLN A 67 0.60 -5.51 -12.64
N ALA A 68 1.69 -5.42 -13.40
CA ALA A 68 2.18 -6.52 -14.24
C ALA A 68 2.64 -7.75 -13.42
N LEU A 69 3.13 -7.52 -12.20
CA LEU A 69 3.46 -8.57 -11.23
C LEU A 69 2.23 -9.14 -10.51
N GLY A 70 1.02 -8.67 -10.84
CA GLY A 70 -0.24 -9.16 -10.25
C GLY A 70 -0.59 -8.57 -8.89
N TYR A 71 0.07 -7.48 -8.48
CA TYR A 71 -0.25 -6.82 -7.22
C TYR A 71 -1.51 -5.95 -7.34
N VAL A 72 -2.28 -5.90 -6.25
CA VAL A 72 -3.28 -4.85 -6.05
C VAL A 72 -2.58 -3.64 -5.46
N VAL A 73 -2.67 -2.50 -6.15
CA VAL A 73 -2.09 -1.24 -5.72
C VAL A 73 -3.17 -0.42 -5.00
N ILE A 74 -2.92 -0.07 -3.74
CA ILE A 74 -3.78 0.80 -2.94
C ILE A 74 -3.13 2.18 -2.82
N ASP A 75 -3.86 3.22 -3.20
CA ASP A 75 -3.44 4.60 -2.94
C ASP A 75 -3.78 4.94 -1.48
N ALA A 76 -2.75 5.18 -0.68
CA ALA A 76 -2.85 5.57 0.73
C ALA A 76 -2.68 7.09 0.90
N SER A 77 -3.04 7.87 -0.13
CA SER A 77 -3.03 9.32 -0.02
C SER A 77 -4.28 9.80 0.70
N ARG A 78 -4.14 10.90 1.46
CA ARG A 78 -5.28 11.63 1.99
C ARG A 78 -6.10 12.22 0.82
N ASN A 79 -7.42 12.24 0.97
CA ASN A 79 -8.31 12.95 0.06
C ASN A 79 -8.20 14.48 0.26
N ASP A 80 -8.98 15.24 -0.50
CA ASP A 80 -8.99 16.71 -0.44
C ASP A 80 -9.44 17.25 0.94
N GLU A 81 -10.14 16.43 1.72
CA GLU A 81 -10.60 16.73 3.08
C GLU A 81 -9.55 16.38 4.15
N GLY A 82 -8.41 15.79 3.75
CA GLY A 82 -7.34 15.37 4.65
C GLY A 82 -7.56 13.99 5.29
N ASP A 83 -8.62 13.29 4.89
CA ASP A 83 -9.00 11.97 5.39
C ASP A 83 -8.33 10.84 4.60
N MET A 84 -7.88 9.82 5.32
CA MET A 84 -7.41 8.55 4.76
C MET A 84 -8.01 7.42 5.58
N THR A 85 -8.81 6.57 4.95
CA THR A 85 -9.45 5.43 5.64
C THR A 85 -9.02 4.12 5.01
N ILE A 86 -8.03 3.48 5.63
CA ILE A 86 -7.67 2.07 5.36
C ILE A 86 -7.91 1.30 6.64
N ALA A 87 -8.96 0.46 6.66
CA ALA A 87 -9.38 -0.23 7.89
C ALA A 87 -8.34 -1.23 8.42
N ALA A 88 -7.69 -1.97 7.51
CA ALA A 88 -6.55 -2.83 7.81
C ALA A 88 -5.81 -3.15 6.50
N LEU A 89 -4.47 -3.16 6.56
CA LEU A 89 -3.63 -3.75 5.53
C LEU A 89 -3.29 -5.19 5.94
N PRO A 90 -3.26 -6.16 5.02
CA PRO A 90 -2.81 -7.50 5.35
C PRO A 90 -1.30 -7.46 5.68
N ALA A 91 -0.83 -8.40 6.51
CA ALA A 91 0.55 -8.43 6.99
C ALA A 91 1.61 -8.55 5.88
N ASN A 92 1.23 -9.04 4.69
CA ASN A 92 2.08 -9.14 3.51
C ASN A 92 2.02 -7.90 2.61
N ALA A 93 1.33 -6.83 3.01
CA ALA A 93 1.27 -5.60 2.24
C ALA A 93 2.63 -4.91 2.21
N LEU A 94 3.10 -4.53 1.01
CA LEU A 94 4.37 -3.84 0.83
C LEU A 94 4.13 -2.33 0.68
N ASP A 95 4.91 -1.54 1.40
CA ASP A 95 4.97 -0.09 1.21
C ASP A 95 5.94 0.25 0.08
N ILE A 96 5.42 0.79 -1.03
CA ILE A 96 6.22 1.19 -2.19
C ILE A 96 6.43 2.70 -2.26
N THR A 97 6.07 3.46 -1.22
CA THR A 97 6.16 4.94 -1.19
C THR A 97 7.59 5.42 -1.46
N ASN A 98 8.59 4.74 -0.87
CA ASN A 98 10.00 5.07 -1.11
C ASN A 98 10.47 4.73 -2.52
N GLU A 99 9.86 3.74 -3.17
CA GLU A 99 10.14 3.45 -4.58
C GLU A 99 9.55 4.52 -5.50
N LEU A 100 8.36 5.05 -5.17
CA LEU A 100 7.80 6.20 -5.87
C LEU A 100 8.68 7.43 -5.69
N ARG A 101 9.13 7.72 -4.46
CA ARG A 101 10.05 8.84 -4.18
C ARG A 101 11.36 8.71 -4.94
N ALA A 102 11.95 7.52 -4.96
CA ALA A 102 13.16 7.25 -5.72
C ALA A 102 12.98 7.47 -7.23
N ALA A 103 11.82 7.09 -7.80
CA ALA A 103 11.52 7.29 -9.21
C ALA A 103 11.49 8.77 -9.63
N VAL A 104 11.23 9.68 -8.69
CA VAL A 104 11.20 11.14 -8.91
C VAL A 104 12.36 11.87 -8.23
N ASN A 105 13.40 11.13 -7.82
CA ASN A 105 14.61 11.65 -7.16
C ASN A 105 14.34 12.44 -5.87
N LEU A 106 13.29 12.11 -5.14
CA LEU A 106 13.05 12.64 -3.79
C LEU A 106 13.83 11.83 -2.74
N ALA A 107 14.11 12.45 -1.60
CA ALA A 107 14.70 11.77 -0.45
C ALA A 107 13.84 10.57 -0.02
N PRO A 108 14.37 9.57 0.70
CA PRO A 108 13.54 8.53 1.30
C PRO A 108 12.74 9.07 2.51
N GLN A 109 11.49 8.64 2.63
CA GLN A 109 10.63 8.88 3.80
C GLN A 109 10.81 7.74 4.81
N GLN A 110 10.90 8.09 6.09
CA GLN A 110 10.89 7.07 7.14
C GLN A 110 9.51 6.39 7.18
N PRO A 111 9.44 5.06 7.17
CA PRO A 111 8.17 4.34 7.19
C PRO A 111 7.40 4.69 8.46
N ILE A 112 6.10 4.99 8.31
CA ILE A 112 5.22 5.44 9.39
C ILE A 112 5.14 4.42 10.54
N ILE A 113 5.31 3.12 10.24
CA ILE A 113 5.37 2.06 11.24
C ILE A 113 6.52 2.27 12.24
N GLN A 114 7.65 2.82 11.78
CA GLN A 114 8.80 3.10 12.64
C GLN A 114 8.62 4.42 13.42
N ARG A 115 7.87 5.38 12.86
CA ARG A 115 7.53 6.64 13.54
C ARG A 115 6.57 6.44 14.71
N ALA A 116 5.59 5.53 14.59
CA ALA A 116 4.68 5.20 15.69
C ALA A 116 5.41 4.55 16.89
N ALA A 117 6.39 3.68 16.64
CA ALA A 117 7.21 3.07 17.69
C ALA A 117 8.12 4.09 18.40
N ALA A 118 8.67 5.07 17.67
CA ALA A 118 9.52 6.11 18.26
C ALA A 118 8.72 7.14 19.10
N SER A 119 7.50 7.48 18.69
CA SER A 119 6.63 8.40 19.43
C SER A 119 6.09 7.79 20.73
N GLY A 120 5.87 6.47 20.77
CA GLY A 120 5.45 5.76 21.98
C GLY A 120 6.54 5.64 23.05
N ALA A 121 7.82 5.62 22.66
CA ALA A 121 8.94 5.56 23.59
C ALA A 121 9.19 6.88 24.34
N LEU A 122 8.79 8.02 23.78
CA LEU A 122 8.94 9.34 24.42
C LEU A 122 7.79 9.68 25.38
N ALA A 123 6.63 9.01 25.28
CA ALA A 123 5.48 9.25 26.17
C ALA A 123 5.47 8.35 27.42
N GLY A 124 6.38 7.38 27.53
CA GLY A 124 6.45 6.42 28.65
C GLY A 124 7.48 6.76 29.74
N GLY A 125 8.21 7.88 29.63
CA GLY A 125 9.36 8.21 30.48
C GLY A 125 9.11 9.15 31.66
N GLU A 126 7.86 9.57 31.93
CA GLU A 126 7.56 10.58 32.96
C GLU A 126 6.54 10.12 34.01
N ARG A 127 6.61 8.88 34.49
CA ARG A 127 5.95 8.46 35.75
C ARG A 127 6.75 7.36 36.47
N GLU A 128 7.82 7.76 37.14
CA GLU A 128 8.34 7.10 38.35
C GLU A 128 8.18 8.04 39.55
#